data_AF-A0A0A9CPP1-F1
#
_entry.id   AF-A0A0A9CPP1-F1
#
_cell.length_a   1.000
_cell.length_b   1.000
_cell.length_c   1.000
_cell.angle_alpha   90.00
_cell.angle_beta   90.00
_cell.angle_gamma   90.00
#
_symmetry.space_group_name_H-M   'P 1'
#
loop_
_entity.id
_entity.type
_entity.pdbx_description
1 polymer ?
#
loop_
_entity_poly.entity_id
_entity_poly.type
_entity_poly.pdbx_seq_one_letter_code
_entity_poly.pdbx_strand_id
1 'polypeptide(L)'
;MVSTTCWCIMLASLFAMACVFGPVQVLKMYGLPYLVFVMWLDLVTYLHHHGHHDLPWYRGEEWSYLRGGLTTVDRDYGWINNIHHNIGTHVIHHLFPQIPHYHLVEAVSSLHPLVLFF
;
A
#
# COMPACT_ATOMS: atom_id res chain seq x y z
N MET A 1 -23.83 -6.25 1.22
CA MET A 1 -24.69 -5.94 0.05
C MET A 1 -24.06 -4.89 -0.85
N VAL A 2 -23.72 -3.69 -0.36
CA VAL A 2 -23.11 -2.62 -1.19
C VAL A 2 -21.83 -3.07 -1.90
N SER A 3 -20.88 -3.69 -1.18
CA SER A 3 -19.63 -4.18 -1.77
C SER A 3 -19.87 -5.19 -2.90
N THR A 4 -20.72 -6.19 -2.67
CA THR A 4 -21.11 -7.18 -3.68
C THR A 4 -21.71 -6.52 -4.92
N THR A 5 -22.61 -5.55 -4.74
CA THR A 5 -23.21 -4.79 -5.83
C THR A 5 -22.16 -4.02 -6.63
N CYS A 6 -21.23 -3.32 -5.97
CA CYS A 6 -20.15 -2.59 -6.64
C CYS A 6 -19.25 -3.52 -7.47
N TRP A 7 -18.91 -4.70 -6.93
CA TRP A 7 -18.13 -5.71 -7.65
C TRP A 7 -18.87 -6.23 -8.88
N CYS A 8 -20.16 -6.55 -8.76
CA CYS A 8 -20.96 -6.99 -9.90
C CYS A 8 -21.04 -5.92 -11.00
N ILE A 9 -21.23 -4.65 -10.62
CA ILE A 9 -21.24 -3.53 -11.58
C ILE A 9 -19.89 -3.42 -12.30
N MET A 10 -18.77 -3.43 -11.56
CA MET A 10 -17.44 -3.37 -12.16
C MET A 10 -17.20 -4.49 -13.18
N LEU A 11 -17.51 -5.74 -12.80
CA LEU A 11 -17.34 -6.89 -13.69
C LEU A 11 -18.23 -6.81 -14.93
N ALA A 12 -19.48 -6.38 -14.77
CA ALA A 12 -20.39 -6.17 -15.90
C ALA A 12 -19.90 -5.05 -16.84
N SER A 13 -19.37 -3.95 -16.30
CA SER A 13 -18.78 -2.86 -17.09
C SER A 13 -17.54 -3.32 -17.86
N LEU A 14 -16.63 -4.06 -17.23
CA LEU A 14 -15.45 -4.62 -17.90
C LEU A 14 -15.84 -5.60 -19.00
N PHE A 15 -16.84 -6.46 -18.76
CA PHE A 15 -17.37 -7.37 -19.76
C PHE A 15 -18.00 -6.61 -20.95
N ALA A 16 -18.86 -5.63 -20.68
CA ALA A 16 -19.45 -4.78 -21.72
C ALA A 16 -18.37 -4.06 -22.55
N MET A 17 -17.34 -3.51 -21.91
CA MET A 17 -16.21 -2.90 -22.62
C MET A 17 -15.43 -3.92 -23.45
N ALA A 18 -15.26 -5.15 -22.97
CA ALA A 18 -14.59 -6.21 -23.73
C ALA A 18 -15.41 -6.62 -24.96
N CYS A 19 -16.74 -6.61 -24.89
CA CYS A 19 -17.62 -6.84 -26.03
C CYS A 19 -17.56 -5.70 -27.07
N VAL A 20 -17.45 -4.44 -26.62
CA VAL A 20 -17.46 -3.26 -27.52
C VAL A 20 -16.09 -2.98 -28.13
N PHE A 21 -15.02 -3.03 -27.33
CA PHE A 21 -13.66 -2.63 -27.73
C PHE A 21 -12.70 -3.81 -27.94
N GLY A 22 -13.16 -5.03 -27.65
CA GLY A 22 -12.37 -6.24 -27.71
C GLY A 22 -11.63 -6.55 -26.39
N PRO A 23 -11.49 -7.84 -26.03
CA PRO A 23 -10.89 -8.24 -24.75
C PRO A 23 -9.41 -7.87 -24.63
N VAL A 24 -8.67 -7.87 -25.75
CA VAL A 24 -7.24 -7.49 -25.76
C VAL A 24 -7.06 -6.03 -25.38
N GLN A 25 -7.94 -5.13 -25.83
CA GLN A 25 -7.85 -3.71 -25.50
C GLN A 25 -8.14 -3.47 -24.02
N VAL A 26 -9.15 -4.13 -23.46
CA VAL A 26 -9.45 -4.06 -22.02
C VAL A 26 -8.32 -4.64 -21.18
N LEU A 27 -7.73 -5.76 -21.60
CA LEU A 27 -6.57 -6.34 -20.92
C LEU A 27 -5.38 -5.37 -20.90
N LYS A 28 -5.08 -4.70 -22.01
CA LYS A 28 -3.96 -3.75 -22.09
C LYS A 28 -4.18 -2.49 -21.25
N MET A 29 -5.40 -1.95 -21.25
CA MET A 29 -5.70 -0.66 -20.61
C MET A 29 -6.08 -0.78 -19.14
N TYR A 30 -6.61 -1.93 -18.72
CA TYR A 30 -7.08 -2.15 -17.34
C TYR A 30 -6.37 -3.34 -16.68
N GLY A 31 -6.40 -4.51 -17.31
CA GLY A 31 -5.89 -5.74 -16.70
C GLY A 31 -4.39 -5.70 -16.38
N LEU A 32 -3.54 -5.34 -17.35
CA LEU A 32 -2.10 -5.26 -17.15
C LEU A 32 -1.71 -4.16 -16.13
N PRO A 33 -2.20 -2.91 -16.21
CA PRO A 33 -1.94 -1.91 -15.18
C PRO A 33 -2.40 -2.35 -13.78
N TYR A 34 -3.57 -2.98 -13.68
CA TYR A 34 -4.09 -3.50 -12.41
C TYR A 34 -3.17 -4.58 -11.82
N LEU A 35 -2.74 -5.55 -12.64
CA LEU A 35 -1.82 -6.60 -12.18
C LEU A 35 -0.48 -6.02 -11.71
N VAL A 36 0.09 -5.07 -12.46
CA VAL A 36 1.35 -4.40 -12.06
C VAL A 36 1.17 -3.67 -10.74
N PHE A 37 0.06 -2.94 -10.57
CA PHE A 37 -0.24 -2.23 -9.33
C PHE A 37 -0.41 -3.18 -8.13
N VAL A 38 -1.15 -4.28 -8.31
CA VAL A 38 -1.34 -5.29 -7.25
C VAL A 38 0.00 -5.93 -6.87
N MET A 39 0.78 -6.40 -7.85
CA MET A 39 2.10 -6.99 -7.58
C MET A 39 3.04 -6.00 -6.90
N TRP A 40 3.02 -4.74 -7.30
CA TRP A 40 3.81 -3.69 -6.67
C TRP A 40 3.38 -3.43 -5.23
N LEU A 41 2.08 -3.28 -4.96
CA LEU A 41 1.57 -3.08 -3.60
C LEU A 41 1.84 -4.28 -2.68
N ASP A 42 1.67 -5.50 -3.17
CA ASP A 42 1.98 -6.71 -2.42
C ASP A 42 3.47 -6.77 -2.06
N LEU A 43 4.35 -6.47 -3.02
CA LEU A 43 5.79 -6.44 -2.81
C LEU A 43 6.19 -5.42 -1.74
N VAL A 44 5.77 -4.16 -1.86
CA VAL A 44 6.15 -3.12 -0.89
C VAL A 44 5.55 -3.39 0.48
N THR A 45 4.32 -3.89 0.55
CA THR A 45 3.69 -4.31 1.82
C THR A 45 4.50 -5.43 2.46
N TYR A 46 4.86 -6.47 1.70
CA TYR A 46 5.71 -7.54 2.20
C TYR A 46 7.02 -6.99 2.78
N LEU A 47 7.72 -6.13 2.04
CA LEU A 47 8.98 -5.52 2.45
C LEU A 47 8.85 -4.63 3.69
N HIS A 48 7.74 -3.92 3.86
CA HIS A 48 7.50 -3.09 5.04
C HIS A 48 7.17 -3.90 6.29
N HIS A 49 6.66 -5.13 6.13
CA HIS A 49 6.25 -5.98 7.24
C HIS A 49 7.20 -7.16 7.51
N HIS A 50 8.30 -7.27 6.76
CA HIS A 50 9.34 -8.30 6.95
C HIS A 50 10.73 -7.67 6.88
N GLY A 51 11.56 -7.84 7.91
CA GLY A 51 12.88 -7.22 8.04
C GLY A 51 14.01 -8.19 8.41
N HIS A 52 15.21 -7.67 8.65
CA HIS A 52 16.36 -8.46 9.11
C HIS A 52 16.19 -9.03 10.52
N HIS A 53 15.30 -8.43 11.31
CA HIS A 53 14.87 -8.93 12.61
C HIS A 53 13.43 -9.44 12.50
N ASP A 54 13.10 -10.46 13.27
CA ASP A 54 11.75 -11.01 13.35
C ASP A 54 10.79 -9.96 13.92
N LEU A 55 9.96 -9.37 13.05
CA LEU A 55 8.90 -8.44 13.46
C LEU A 55 7.70 -9.25 13.98
N PRO A 56 7.09 -8.88 15.13
CA PRO A 56 5.93 -9.58 15.65
C PRO A 56 4.76 -9.54 14.68
N TRP A 57 4.24 -10.71 14.31
CA TRP A 57 3.04 -10.83 13.47
C TRP A 57 1.79 -11.06 14.32
N TYR A 58 1.19 -9.98 14.80
CA TYR A 58 -0.02 -10.07 15.64
C TYR A 58 -1.24 -10.58 14.86
N ARG A 59 -2.04 -11.45 15.49
CA ARG A 59 -3.27 -12.01 14.93
C ARG A 59 -4.37 -12.07 15.98
N GLY A 60 -5.62 -12.16 15.54
CA GLY A 60 -6.77 -12.29 16.45
C GLY A 60 -6.84 -11.10 17.42
N GLU A 61 -7.03 -11.41 18.70
CA GLU A 61 -7.17 -10.40 19.77
C GLU A 61 -5.87 -9.63 20.08
N GLU A 62 -4.71 -10.15 19.70
CA GLU A 62 -3.44 -9.45 19.90
C GLU A 62 -3.20 -8.32 18.90
N TRP A 63 -3.92 -8.35 17.78
CA TRP A 63 -3.79 -7.36 16.71
C TRP A 63 -4.57 -6.09 17.04
N SER A 64 -3.92 -4.95 16.80
CA SER A 64 -4.57 -3.64 16.78
C SER A 64 -3.95 -2.78 15.68
N TYR A 65 -4.67 -1.77 15.20
CA TYR A 65 -4.16 -0.86 14.17
C TYR A 65 -2.83 -0.23 14.58
N LEU A 66 -2.73 0.23 15.83
CA LEU A 66 -1.50 0.81 16.38
C LEU A 66 -0.34 -0.20 16.41
N ARG A 67 -0.57 -1.42 16.92
CA ARG A 67 0.45 -2.47 16.95
C ARG A 67 0.91 -2.86 15.56
N GLY A 68 -0.03 -2.98 14.62
CA GLY A 68 0.27 -3.29 13.23
C GLY A 68 1.11 -2.21 12.55
N GLY A 69 0.83 -0.93 12.80
CA GLY A 69 1.61 0.19 12.26
C GLY A 69 3.02 0.30 12.87
N LEU A 70 3.14 0.08 14.19
CA LEU A 70 4.42 0.14 14.91
C LEU A 70 5.34 -1.06 14.63
N THR A 71 4.80 -2.19 14.14
CA THR A 71 5.59 -3.38 13.78
C THR A 71 5.91 -3.43 12.29
N THR A 72 6.08 -2.25 11.68
CA THR A 72 6.55 -2.11 10.30
C THR A 72 7.92 -1.47 10.25
N VAL A 73 8.56 -1.55 9.08
CA VAL A 73 9.90 -1.03 8.84
C VAL A 73 9.86 -0.09 7.65
N ASP A 74 10.37 1.12 7.85
CA ASP A 74 10.56 2.08 6.78
C ASP A 74 11.62 1.60 5.79
N ARG A 75 11.41 1.87 4.50
CA ARG A 75 12.29 1.44 3.41
C ARG A 75 12.76 2.63 2.60
N ASP A 76 14.06 2.74 2.44
CA ASP A 76 14.66 3.65 1.48
C ASP A 76 14.86 2.93 0.13
N TYR A 77 14.06 3.29 -0.87
CA TYR A 77 14.20 2.79 -2.24
C TYR A 77 15.14 3.66 -3.09
N GLY A 78 15.79 4.66 -2.49
CA GLY A 78 16.71 5.58 -3.13
C GLY A 78 15.99 6.54 -4.08
N TRP A 79 16.48 6.65 -5.31
CA TRP A 79 16.02 7.65 -6.26
C TRP A 79 14.54 7.49 -6.70
N ILE A 80 13.93 6.32 -6.49
CA ILE A 80 12.52 6.08 -6.82
C ILE A 80 11.53 6.47 -5.71
N ASN A 81 12.00 6.89 -4.53
CA ASN A 81 11.12 7.23 -3.41
C ASN A 81 10.03 8.24 -3.80
N ASN A 82 10.40 9.32 -4.49
CA ASN A 82 9.45 10.35 -4.93
C ASN A 82 8.46 9.85 -5.99
N ILE A 83 8.88 8.90 -6.85
CA ILE A 83 8.01 8.28 -7.87
C ILE A 83 6.97 7.39 -7.18
N HIS A 84 7.37 6.74 -6.10
CA HIS A 84 6.49 5.92 -5.26
C HIS A 84 5.80 6.73 -4.16
N HIS A 85 5.68 8.06 -4.31
CA HIS A 85 5.00 8.91 -3.32
C HIS A 85 5.54 8.73 -1.89
N ASN A 86 6.85 8.55 -1.72
CA ASN A 86 7.49 8.30 -0.43
C ASN A 86 6.84 7.15 0.37
N ILE A 87 6.30 6.12 -0.30
CA ILE A 87 5.62 4.98 0.35
C ILE A 87 6.48 4.27 1.41
N GLY A 88 7.80 4.40 1.30
CA GLY A 88 8.78 3.86 2.25
C GLY A 88 8.74 4.47 3.65
N THR A 89 8.14 5.65 3.85
CA THR A 89 7.87 6.24 5.17
C THR A 89 6.59 5.63 5.76
N HIS A 90 6.58 4.30 5.86
CA HIS A 90 5.37 3.50 6.09
C HIS A 90 4.89 3.58 7.53
N VAL A 91 5.79 3.61 8.52
CA VAL A 91 5.43 3.71 9.94
C VAL A 91 4.64 4.99 10.19
N ILE A 92 5.18 6.13 9.76
CA ILE A 92 4.53 7.42 9.98
C ILE A 92 3.20 7.53 9.21
N HIS A 93 3.14 6.92 8.03
CA HIS A 93 1.92 6.87 7.24
C HIS A 93 0.81 6.10 7.96
N HIS A 94 1.12 5.00 8.64
CA HIS A 94 0.14 4.29 9.46
C HIS A 94 -0.28 5.07 10.70
N LEU A 95 0.64 5.79 11.35
CA LEU A 95 0.30 6.58 12.53
C LEU A 95 -0.53 7.82 12.20
N PHE A 96 -0.25 8.47 11.07
CA PHE A 96 -0.89 9.71 10.66
C PHE A 96 -1.19 9.70 9.14
N PRO A 97 -2.13 8.87 8.68
CA PRO A 97 -2.47 8.75 7.25
C PRO A 97 -3.01 10.05 6.64
N GLN A 98 -3.40 11.02 7.47
CA GLN A 98 -3.83 12.35 7.06
C GLN A 98 -2.67 13.26 6.60
N ILE A 99 -1.42 12.94 6.96
CA ILE A 99 -0.26 13.67 6.45
C ILE A 99 -0.10 13.31 4.97
N PRO A 100 -0.14 14.29 4.06
CA PRO A 100 0.01 14.00 2.65
C PRO A 100 1.45 13.54 2.34
N HIS A 101 1.59 12.72 1.30
CA HIS A 101 2.83 12.01 1.01
C HIS A 101 4.07 12.90 0.79
N TYR A 102 3.87 14.15 0.39
CA TYR A 102 4.93 15.14 0.16
C TYR A 102 5.45 15.79 1.47
N HIS A 103 4.79 15.58 2.61
CA HIS A 103 5.25 15.99 3.95
C HIS A 103 5.72 14.81 4.82
N LEU A 104 5.64 13.56 4.34
CA LEU A 104 5.99 12.41 5.18
C LEU A 104 7.49 12.36 5.55
N VAL A 105 8.37 12.75 4.62
CA VAL A 105 9.83 12.80 4.88
C VAL A 105 10.16 13.83 5.98
N GLU A 106 9.49 14.97 5.96
CA GLU A 106 9.60 16.01 6.99
C GLU A 106 9.05 15.51 8.34
N ALA A 107 7.93 14.80 8.32
CA ALA A 107 7.33 14.21 9.51
C ALA A 107 8.24 13.16 10.18
N VAL A 108 8.83 12.25 9.39
CA VAL A 108 9.84 11.29 9.89
C VAL A 108 11.03 12.03 10.50
N SER A 109 11.56 13.03 9.80
CA SER A 109 12.73 13.81 10.28
C SER A 109 12.44 14.52 11.61
N SER A 110 11.22 15.00 11.80
CA SER A 110 10.78 15.70 13.01
C SER A 110 10.57 14.75 14.21
N LEU A 111 10.24 13.48 13.94
CA LEU A 111 9.98 12.45 14.95
C LEU A 111 11.19 11.55 15.24
N HIS A 112 12.26 11.67 14.45
CA HIS A 112 13.52 10.94 14.66
C HIS A 112 14.06 10.95 16.11
N PRO A 113 13.87 11.99 16.94
CA PRO A 113 14.26 11.94 18.36
C PRO A 113 13.42 11.01 19.24
N LEU A 114 12.21 10.63 18.81
CA LEU A 114 11.21 9.92 19.63
C LEU A 114 11.00 8.46 19.23
N VAL A 115 11.29 8.08 17.99
CA VAL A 115 11.01 6.74 17.44
C VAL A 115 12.21 5.78 17.61
N LEU A 116 13.37 6.24 18.09
CA LEU A 116 14.56 5.42 18.41
C LEU A 116 14.38 4.48 19.63
N PHE A 117 13.19 4.42 20.25
CA PHE A 117 12.93 3.65 21.47
C PHE A 117 12.00 2.43 21.27
N PHE A 118 11.64 2.08 20.03
CA PHE A 118 10.88 0.88 19.70
C PHE A 118 11.59 0.04 18.64
#